data_AF-A0A699IKW4-F1
#
_entry.id   AF-A0A699IKW4-F1
#
_cell.length_a   1.000
_cell.length_b   1.000
_cell.length_c   1.000
_cell.angle_alpha   90.00
_cell.angle_beta   90.00
_cell.angle_gamma   90.00
#
_symmetry.space_group_name_H-M   'P 1'
#
loop_
_entity.id
_entity.type
_entity.pdbx_description
1 polymer ?
#
loop_
_entity_poly.entity_id
_entity_poly.type
_entity_poly.pdbx_seq_one_letter_code
_entity_poly.pdbx_strand_id
1 'polypeptide(L)'
;MTTLAKHIIMAGAENRPPMLEKSMYESWVSHIQLFIKGKRNGRMMLDLIDNGLLVYPTVKENGQTRPKKYSKLTEAQQLQDECDV
;
A
#
# COMPACT_ATOMS: atom_id res chain seq x y z
N MET A 1 -19.55 -23.68 -22.75
CA MET A 1 -18.28 -22.96 -22.44
C MET A 1 -18.32 -22.12 -21.15
N THR A 2 -19.42 -22.05 -20.41
CA THR A 2 -19.55 -21.27 -19.16
C THR A 2 -19.09 -21.99 -17.90
N THR A 3 -18.97 -23.33 -17.94
CA THR A 3 -18.70 -24.16 -16.77
C THR A 3 -17.25 -24.04 -16.27
N LEU A 4 -16.27 -24.08 -17.18
CA LEU A 4 -14.84 -24.04 -16.79
C LEU A 4 -14.45 -22.69 -16.17
N ALA A 5 -14.91 -21.57 -16.75
CA ALA A 5 -14.65 -20.24 -16.22
C ALA A 5 -15.24 -20.04 -14.80
N LYS A 6 -16.43 -20.57 -14.52
CA LYS A 6 -17.03 -20.52 -13.18
C LYS A 6 -16.22 -21.32 -12.15
N HIS A 7 -15.73 -22.50 -12.51
CA HIS A 7 -14.89 -23.30 -11.61
C HIS A 7 -13.53 -22.64 -11.34
N ILE A 8 -12.94 -21.99 -12.34
CA ILE A 8 -11.68 -21.24 -12.18
C ILE A 8 -11.86 -20.05 -11.22
N ILE A 9 -12.95 -19.28 -11.35
CA ILE A 9 -13.25 -18.15 -10.44
C ILE A 9 -13.49 -18.64 -9.01
N MET A 10 -14.21 -19.75 -8.85
CA MET A 10 -14.53 -20.34 -7.54
C MET A 10 -13.30 -20.92 -6.86
N ALA A 11 -12.46 -21.68 -7.57
CA ALA A 11 -11.20 -22.21 -7.05
C ALA A 11 -10.22 -21.08 -6.68
N GLY A 12 -10.23 -19.97 -7.43
CA GLY A 12 -9.45 -18.77 -7.09
C GLY A 12 -9.98 -18.01 -5.88
N ALA A 13 -11.26 -18.17 -5.52
CA ALA A 13 -11.84 -17.57 -4.32
C ALA A 13 -11.56 -18.43 -3.06
N GLU A 14 -11.66 -19.76 -3.17
CA GLU A 14 -11.42 -20.68 -2.05
C GLU A 14 -9.93 -20.82 -1.67
N ASN A 15 -9.01 -20.65 -2.64
CA ASN A 15 -7.57 -20.73 -2.40
C ASN A 15 -6.91 -19.37 -2.13
N ARG A 16 -7.68 -18.28 -2.00
CA ARG A 16 -7.11 -16.99 -1.60
C ARG A 16 -6.61 -17.08 -0.16
N PRO A 17 -5.43 -16.51 0.15
CA PRO A 17 -5.03 -16.31 1.53
C PRO A 17 -6.15 -15.56 2.25
N PRO A 18 -6.59 -16.00 3.45
CA PRO A 18 -7.65 -15.34 4.21
C PRO A 18 -7.32 -13.87 4.53
N MET A 19 -6.04 -13.50 4.42
CA MET A 19 -5.54 -12.13 4.52
C MET A 19 -6.09 -11.18 3.45
N LEU A 20 -6.65 -11.69 2.34
CA LEU A 20 -7.30 -10.88 1.29
C LEU A 20 -8.83 -10.79 1.46
N GLU A 21 -9.38 -11.40 2.51
CA GLU A 21 -10.80 -11.26 2.82
C GLU A 21 -11.07 -9.85 3.37
N LYS A 22 -12.02 -9.14 2.78
CA LYS A 22 -12.32 -7.75 3.17
C LYS A 22 -12.77 -7.62 4.64
N SER A 23 -13.40 -8.67 5.17
CA SER A 23 -13.79 -8.79 6.59
C SER A 23 -12.58 -8.87 7.54
N MET A 24 -11.45 -9.38 7.05
CA MET A 24 -10.20 -9.53 7.81
C MET A 24 -9.29 -8.31 7.70
N TYR A 25 -9.63 -7.32 6.87
CA TYR A 25 -8.80 -6.13 6.64
C TYR A 25 -8.53 -5.37 7.94
N GLU A 26 -9.56 -5.11 8.75
CA GLU A 26 -9.40 -4.40 10.03
C GLU A 26 -8.56 -5.19 11.04
N SER A 27 -8.69 -6.52 11.04
CA SER A 27 -7.88 -7.42 11.87
C SER A 27 -6.41 -7.40 11.44
N TRP A 28 -6.15 -7.39 10.14
CA TRP A 28 -4.81 -7.27 9.57
C TRP A 28 -4.17 -5.91 9.90
N VAL A 29 -4.89 -4.81 9.71
CA VAL A 29 -4.44 -3.45 10.08
C VAL A 29 -4.08 -3.40 11.56
N SER A 30 -4.93 -3.93 12.43
CA SER A 30 -4.69 -3.98 13.89
C SER A 30 -3.42 -4.76 14.24
N HIS A 31 -3.18 -5.91 13.61
CA HIS A 31 -1.96 -6.70 13.82
C HIS A 31 -0.69 -5.98 13.36
N ILE A 32 -0.74 -5.31 12.21
CA ILE A 32 0.39 -4.53 11.69
C ILE A 32 0.69 -3.35 12.63
N GLN A 33 -0.33 -2.61 13.08
CA GLN A 33 -0.17 -1.50 14.03
C GLN A 33 0.46 -1.97 15.36
N LEU A 34 0.05 -3.13 15.87
CA LEU A 34 0.65 -3.79 17.04
C LEU A 34 2.10 -4.19 16.82
N PHE A 35 2.44 -4.74 15.65
CA PHE A 35 3.81 -5.13 15.30
C PHE A 35 4.76 -3.94 15.20
N ILE A 36 4.26 -2.82 14.68
CA ILE A 36 5.01 -1.58 14.51
C ILE A 36 5.30 -0.92 15.87
N LYS A 37 4.42 -1.11 16.85
CA LYS A 37 4.58 -0.60 18.21
C LYS A 37 5.86 -1.14 18.84
N GLY A 38 6.84 -0.27 19.06
CA GLY A 38 8.13 -0.61 19.67
C GLY A 38 9.27 -0.82 18.67
N LYS A 39 9.05 -0.66 17.36
CA LYS A 39 10.13 -0.57 16.37
C LYS A 39 10.76 0.82 16.39
N ARG A 40 12.07 0.90 16.11
CA ARG A 40 12.81 2.16 16.01
C ARG A 40 12.16 3.17 15.05
N ASN A 41 11.63 2.67 13.94
CA ASN A 41 10.96 3.48 12.92
C ASN A 41 9.43 3.41 13.03
N GLY A 42 8.89 2.98 14.18
CA GLY A 42 7.48 2.64 14.27
C GLY A 42 6.53 3.82 14.02
N ARG A 43 6.95 5.03 14.39
CA ARG A 43 6.20 6.26 14.09
C ARG A 43 6.09 6.52 12.58
N MET A 44 7.17 6.33 11.81
CA MET A 44 7.14 6.50 10.34
C MET A 44 6.26 5.44 9.68
N MET A 45 6.32 4.19 10.14
CA MET A 45 5.51 3.10 9.60
C MET A 45 4.01 3.26 9.88
N LEU A 46 3.63 3.79 11.05
CA LEU A 46 2.23 4.15 11.34
C LEU A 46 1.75 5.29 10.43
N ASP A 47 2.56 6.34 10.26
CA ASP A 47 2.24 7.46 9.36
C ASP A 47 1.98 6.99 7.91
N LEU A 48 2.71 5.98 7.44
CA LEU A 48 2.51 5.38 6.11
C LEU A 48 1.18 4.62 5.98
N ILE A 49 0.73 3.96 7.04
CA ILE A 49 -0.54 3.22 7.05
C ILE A 49 -1.72 4.18 7.12
N ASP A 50 -1.63 5.19 7.98
CA ASP A 50 -2.73 6.13 8.22
C ASP A 50 -2.89 7.14 7.07
N ASN A 51 -1.80 7.60 6.47
CA ASN A 51 -1.83 8.54 5.35
C ASN A 51 -1.82 7.85 3.97
N GLY A 52 -1.64 6.53 3.95
CA GLY A 52 -1.52 5.74 2.73
C GLY A 52 -0.17 5.93 2.02
N LEU A 53 0.04 5.07 1.01
CA LEU A 53 1.19 5.11 0.12
C LEU A 53 1.35 6.50 -0.52
N LEU A 54 2.54 7.10 -0.33
CA LEU A 54 3.06 8.29 -1.01
C LEU A 54 2.00 9.20 -1.65
N VAL A 55 1.55 10.22 -0.89
CA VAL A 55 1.11 11.46 -1.55
C VAL A 55 2.35 12.05 -2.22
N TYR A 56 2.53 11.78 -3.51
CA TYR A 56 3.59 12.39 -4.29
C TYR A 56 3.55 13.90 -4.04
N PRO A 57 4.60 14.52 -3.49
CA PRO A 57 4.60 15.94 -3.26
C PRO A 57 4.32 16.65 -4.59
N THR A 58 3.29 17.48 -4.61
CA THR A 58 2.95 18.27 -5.80
C THR A 58 3.82 19.51 -5.88
N VAL A 59 4.35 19.80 -7.07
CA VAL A 59 5.10 21.01 -7.38
C VAL A 59 4.34 21.82 -8.43
N LYS A 60 4.33 23.15 -8.29
CA LYS A 60 3.87 24.03 -9.36
C LYS A 60 4.98 24.19 -10.39
N GLU A 61 4.82 23.56 -11.55
CA GLU A 61 5.69 23.73 -12.71
C GLU A 61 4.88 24.47 -13.78
N ASN A 62 5.35 25.65 -14.19
CA ASN A 62 4.69 26.50 -15.18
C ASN A 62 3.23 26.87 -14.83
N GLY A 63 2.96 27.14 -13.55
CA GLY A 63 1.62 27.47 -13.07
C GLY A 63 0.67 26.28 -12.89
N GLN A 64 1.08 25.07 -13.31
CA GLN A 64 0.30 23.85 -13.14
C GLN A 64 0.85 23.02 -11.97
N THR A 65 -0.04 22.60 -11.07
CA THR A 65 0.30 21.70 -9.97
C THR A 65 0.41 20.28 -10.53
N ARG A 66 1.62 19.70 -10.51
CA ARG A 66 1.89 18.33 -10.98
C ARG A 66 2.61 17.53 -9.88
N PRO A 67 2.43 16.20 -9.79
CA PRO A 67 3.26 15.35 -8.93
C PRO A 67 4.74 15.53 -9.27
N LYS A 68 5.63 15.60 -8.27
CA LYS A 68 7.07 15.63 -8.52
C LYS A 68 7.50 14.39 -9.31
N LYS A 69 8.41 14.58 -10.27
CA LYS A 69 9.11 13.48 -10.93
C LYS A 69 10.07 12.80 -9.94
N TYR A 70 10.35 11.51 -10.16
CA TYR A 70 11.30 10.71 -9.36
C TYR A 70 12.65 11.40 -9.16
N SER A 71 13.20 12.01 -10.22
CA SER A 71 14.47 12.74 -10.18
C SER A 71 14.47 14.02 -9.34
N LYS A 72 13.29 14.48 -8.89
CA LYS A 72 13.11 15.65 -8.01
C LYS A 72 12.68 15.24 -6.59
N LEU A 73 12.57 13.94 -6.30
CA LEU A 73 12.30 13.41 -4.97
C LEU A 73 13.56 13.50 -4.11
N THR A 74 13.38 13.66 -2.80
CA THR A 74 14.47 13.48 -1.84
C THR A 74 14.82 12.00 -1.71
N GLU A 75 16.05 11.68 -1.25
CA GLU A 75 16.50 10.29 -1.05
C GLU A 75 15.54 9.47 -0.17
N ALA A 76 14.98 10.06 0.89
CA ALA A 76 13.99 9.40 1.74
C ALA A 76 12.68 9.06 1.00
N GLN A 77 12.30 9.84 -0.01
CA GLN A 77 11.10 9.60 -0.81
C GLN A 77 11.35 8.55 -1.91
N GLN A 78 12.55 8.53 -2.48
CA GLN A 78 12.98 7.51 -3.44
C GLN A 78 13.08 6.13 -2.77
N LEU A 79 13.71 6.06 -1.60
CA LEU A 79 13.78 4.82 -0.81
C LEU A 79 12.40 4.29 -0.42
N GLN A 80 11.44 5.17 -0.19
CA GLN A 80 10.06 4.79 0.11
C GLN A 80 9.34 4.23 -1.13
N ASP A 81 9.49 4.87 -2.29
CA ASP A 81 8.92 4.45 -3.58
C ASP A 81 9.48 3.08 -4.04
N GLU A 82 10.77 2.82 -3.79
CA GLU A 82 11.42 1.54 -4.08
C GLU A 82 10.96 0.40 -3.16
N CYS A 83 10.53 0.70 -1.94
CA CYS A 83 10.02 -0.31 -0.99
C CYS A 83 8.56 -0.72 -1.26
N ASP A 84 7.84 0.04 -2.09
CA ASP A 84 6.44 -0.18 -2.44
C ASP A 84 6.23 -0.99 -3.74
N VAL A 85 7.32 -1.49 -4.34
CA VAL A 85 7.36 -2.39 -5.52
C VAL A 85 7.33 -3.85 -5.10
#